data_AF-A0AAD5R118-F1
#
_entry.id   AF-A0AAD5R118-F1
#
_cell.length_a   1.000
_cell.length_b   1.000
_cell.length_c   1.000
_cell.angle_alpha   90.00
_cell.angle_beta   90.00
_cell.angle_gamma   90.00
#
_symmetry.space_group_name_H-M   'P 1'
#
loop_
_entity.id
_entity.type
_entity.pdbx_description
1 polymer ?
#
loop_
_entity_poly.entity_id
_entity_poly.type
_entity_poly.pdbx_seq_one_letter_code
_entity_poly.pdbx_strand_id
1 'polypeptide(L)'
;MSWPKPSESSDCQLHNSRNGGDFVMTMSNGHPKKLRTAERLKVFRQWLADVDEDEKKLFIRELLNDCDLHNLEYISMLISRLRVARSRPTLNKSKDPFTLLPSHIVLQIMAHLDPVSLCRSSLVSRYWRVVCSEPLLWRTLCQLPREFRLCSAEAESSQLRSHTSECGTVRWKDAFSERYRLWRNWHAGRCVVRTFTGHTQGITCVQFDDDRIVSGSSDTTIRIWDLRGSSDVGNLGTMALNGHSATVRCLDLNGNVLASGSNDFSIKIWNVDVNPRWSSIGCRKNNAWSF
;
A
#
# COMPACT_ATOMS: atom_id res chain seq x y z
N MET A 1 41.98 13.24 -47.79
CA MET A 1 42.33 11.84 -47.43
C MET A 1 41.69 10.93 -48.46
N SER A 2 42.51 10.09 -49.10
CA SER A 2 42.14 9.22 -50.21
C SER A 2 41.40 7.97 -49.71
N TRP A 3 40.24 7.68 -50.30
CA TRP A 3 39.41 6.52 -50.01
C TRP A 3 40.02 5.23 -50.60
N PRO A 4 39.89 4.07 -49.94
CA PRO A 4 40.31 2.79 -50.52
C PRO A 4 39.35 2.39 -51.66
N LYS A 5 39.90 1.94 -52.78
CA LYS A 5 39.13 1.44 -53.93
C LYS A 5 38.58 0.04 -53.64
N PRO A 6 37.29 -0.24 -53.91
CA PRO A 6 36.77 -1.60 -53.88
C PRO A 6 37.17 -2.38 -55.13
N SER A 7 37.31 -3.71 -54.97
CA SER A 7 37.70 -4.66 -56.02
C SER A 7 36.64 -4.80 -57.11
N GLU A 8 37.10 -4.92 -58.36
CA GLU A 8 36.31 -4.99 -59.58
C GLU A 8 35.40 -6.22 -59.65
N SER A 9 34.09 -5.98 -59.71
CA SER A 9 33.19 -6.75 -60.59
C SER A 9 31.88 -5.98 -60.84
N SER A 10 31.58 -5.76 -62.13
CA SER A 10 30.35 -5.21 -62.74
C SER A 10 29.98 -3.73 -62.49
N ASP A 11 30.53 -2.87 -63.37
CA ASP A 11 30.01 -1.63 -63.98
C ASP A 11 29.08 -0.69 -63.19
N CYS A 12 29.69 0.29 -62.49
CA CYS A 12 29.21 1.68 -62.33
C CYS A 12 30.28 2.51 -61.59
N GLN A 13 31.04 3.37 -62.27
CA GLN A 13 32.00 4.28 -61.60
C GLN A 13 31.35 5.64 -61.26
N LEU A 14 31.45 6.04 -59.99
CA LEU A 14 31.03 7.36 -59.49
C LEU A 14 32.22 8.33 -59.48
N HIS A 15 32.14 9.44 -60.23
CA HIS A 15 33.09 10.54 -60.14
C HIS A 15 32.47 11.78 -59.51
N ASN A 16 33.20 12.42 -58.60
CA ASN A 16 32.79 13.63 -57.90
C ASN A 16 33.15 14.88 -58.72
N SER A 17 32.15 15.62 -59.20
CA SER A 17 32.34 16.89 -59.91
C SER A 17 32.47 18.03 -58.90
N ARG A 18 33.51 18.85 -59.09
CA ARG A 18 34.03 19.79 -58.09
C ARG A 18 33.22 21.08 -57.87
N ASN A 19 32.00 21.23 -58.38
CA ASN A 19 31.19 22.42 -58.13
C ASN A 19 29.68 22.08 -58.05
N GLY A 20 29.12 22.18 -56.85
CA GLY A 20 27.69 22.26 -56.59
C GLY A 20 26.92 20.93 -56.50
N GLY A 21 26.75 20.43 -55.26
CA GLY A 21 25.50 19.89 -54.70
C GLY A 21 24.69 18.76 -55.37
N ASP A 22 25.03 18.24 -56.55
CA ASP A 22 24.22 17.22 -57.23
C ASP A 22 25.03 15.93 -57.51
N PHE A 23 24.59 14.83 -56.90
CA PHE A 23 25.03 13.48 -57.24
C PHE A 23 24.45 13.08 -58.61
N VAL A 24 25.28 13.02 -59.65
CA VAL A 24 24.91 12.54 -60.98
C VAL A 24 25.65 11.23 -61.28
N MET A 25 24.89 10.18 -61.61
CA MET A 25 25.44 8.91 -62.08
C MET A 25 25.21 8.82 -63.60
N THR A 26 26.29 8.72 -64.38
CA THR A 26 26.21 8.52 -65.84
C THR A 26 26.36 7.04 -66.17
N MET A 27 25.34 6.45 -66.78
CA MET A 27 25.44 5.16 -67.48
C MET A 27 25.52 5.39 -69.00
N SER A 28 26.11 4.43 -69.70
CA SER A 28 26.76 4.45 -71.03
C SER A 28 25.99 4.96 -72.26
N ASN A 29 24.84 5.62 -72.11
CA ASN A 29 24.22 6.37 -73.20
C ASN A 29 23.74 7.73 -72.69
N GLY A 30 24.42 8.78 -73.13
CA GLY A 30 24.31 10.13 -72.62
C GLY A 30 22.90 10.71 -72.71
N HIS A 31 22.23 10.82 -71.56
CA HIS A 31 21.39 11.96 -71.17
C HIS A 31 21.16 11.90 -69.64
N PRO A 32 21.36 13.00 -68.88
CA PRO A 32 21.13 13.00 -67.45
C PRO A 32 19.64 12.93 -67.14
N LYS A 33 19.15 11.76 -66.71
CA LYS A 33 17.79 11.63 -66.16
C LYS A 33 17.85 11.92 -64.66
N LYS A 34 17.07 12.92 -64.23
CA LYS A 34 16.84 13.23 -62.81
C LYS A 34 16.11 12.02 -62.19
N LEU A 35 16.84 11.17 -61.48
CA LEU A 35 16.28 9.96 -60.86
C LEU A 35 15.17 10.35 -59.90
N ARG A 36 14.04 9.63 -59.99
CA ARG A 36 12.92 9.84 -59.06
C ARG A 36 13.36 9.48 -57.66
N THR A 37 12.76 10.12 -56.65
CA THR A 37 13.09 9.93 -55.22
C THR A 37 13.08 8.45 -54.81
N ALA A 38 12.20 7.65 -55.41
CA ALA A 38 12.09 6.21 -55.20
C ALA A 38 13.32 5.41 -55.70
N GLU A 39 13.91 5.81 -56.82
CA GLU A 39 15.09 5.14 -57.40
C GLU A 39 16.35 5.46 -56.58
N ARG A 40 16.47 6.71 -56.11
CA ARG A 40 17.55 7.13 -55.20
C ARG A 40 17.51 6.36 -53.88
N LEU A 41 16.30 6.17 -53.32
CA LEU A 41 16.10 5.37 -52.11
C LEU A 41 16.44 3.89 -52.31
N LYS A 42 16.20 3.33 -53.50
CA LYS A 42 16.54 1.94 -53.81
C LYS A 42 18.05 1.72 -53.83
N VAL A 43 18.78 2.61 -54.51
CA VAL A 43 20.25 2.56 -54.55
C VAL A 43 20.83 2.75 -53.15
N PHE A 44 20.30 3.71 -52.39
CA PHE A 44 20.75 3.97 -51.02
C PHE A 44 20.53 2.77 -50.09
N ARG A 45 19.40 2.07 -50.21
CA ARG A 45 19.12 0.85 -49.44
C ARG A 45 20.04 -0.31 -49.81
N GLN A 46 20.38 -0.43 -51.09
CA GLN A 46 21.27 -1.49 -51.55
C GLN A 46 22.70 -1.23 -51.06
N TRP A 47 23.17 0.01 -51.14
CA TRP A 47 24.45 0.41 -50.55
C TRP A 47 24.51 0.18 -49.03
N LEU A 48 23.46 0.55 -48.29
CA LEU A 48 23.37 0.29 -46.85
C LEU A 48 23.35 -1.20 -46.49
N ALA A 49 22.98 -2.11 -47.40
CA ALA A 49 22.97 -3.54 -47.13
C ALA A 49 24.38 -4.12 -47.04
N ASP A 50 25.33 -3.53 -47.77
CA ASP A 50 26.69 -4.05 -47.95
C ASP A 50 27.70 -3.48 -46.93
N VAL A 51 27.24 -2.60 -46.02
CA VAL A 51 28.10 -1.87 -45.04
C VAL A 51 27.98 -2.47 -43.64
N ASP A 52 29.10 -2.52 -42.91
CA ASP A 52 29.16 -3.01 -41.53
C ASP A 52 28.41 -2.10 -40.53
N GLU A 53 27.93 -2.68 -39.43
CA GLU A 53 27.09 -1.98 -38.43
C GLU A 53 27.78 -0.80 -37.73
N ASP A 54 29.10 -0.86 -37.56
CA ASP A 54 29.84 0.24 -36.92
C ASP A 54 30.10 1.40 -37.89
N GLU A 55 30.30 1.10 -39.18
CA GLU A 55 30.38 2.13 -40.23
C GLU A 55 29.01 2.80 -40.46
N LYS A 56 27.92 2.04 -40.42
CA LYS A 56 26.55 2.58 -40.43
C LYS A 56 26.29 3.55 -39.27
N LYS A 57 26.71 3.19 -38.06
CA LYS A 57 26.54 4.06 -36.88
C LYS A 57 27.38 5.33 -37.00
N LEU A 58 28.61 5.23 -37.48
CA LEU A 58 29.48 6.38 -37.69
C LEU A 58 28.88 7.33 -38.73
N PHE A 59 28.40 6.78 -39.85
CA PHE A 59 27.73 7.55 -40.89
C PHE A 59 26.48 8.27 -40.38
N ILE A 60 25.62 7.57 -39.63
CA ILE A 60 24.43 8.18 -39.02
C ILE A 60 24.83 9.29 -38.05
N ARG A 61 25.90 9.10 -37.27
CA ARG A 61 26.38 10.11 -36.32
C ARG A 61 26.83 11.39 -37.02
N GLU A 62 27.64 11.26 -38.08
CA GLU A 62 28.10 12.42 -38.86
C GLU A 62 26.92 13.09 -39.58
N LEU A 63 25.99 12.32 -40.15
CA LEU A 63 24.80 12.86 -40.80
C LEU A 63 23.89 13.61 -39.82
N LEU A 64 23.78 13.16 -38.57
CA LEU A 64 23.04 13.86 -37.53
C LEU A 64 23.76 15.12 -37.04
N ASN A 65 25.09 15.14 -37.04
CA ASN A 65 25.86 16.35 -36.70
C ASN A 65 25.68 17.46 -37.75
N ASP A 66 25.50 17.09 -39.01
CA ASP A 66 25.26 18.02 -40.12
C ASP A 66 23.78 18.44 -40.25
N CYS A 67 22.87 17.90 -39.41
CA CYS A 67 21.47 18.27 -39.41
C CYS A 67 21.17 19.45 -38.48
N ASP A 68 20.50 20.48 -39.02
CA ASP A 68 19.96 21.57 -38.20
C ASP A 68 18.91 21.09 -37.18
N LEU A 69 18.69 21.88 -36.12
CA LEU A 69 17.80 21.54 -34.99
C LEU A 69 16.40 21.09 -35.43
N HIS A 70 15.83 21.73 -36.45
CA HIS A 70 14.50 21.39 -36.98
C HIS A 70 14.48 20.01 -37.66
N ASN A 71 15.55 19.66 -38.39
CA ASN A 71 15.70 18.36 -39.02
C ASN A 71 15.89 17.25 -37.96
N LEU A 72 16.62 17.55 -36.88
CA LEU A 72 16.78 16.64 -35.74
C LEU A 72 15.46 16.39 -35.00
N GLU A 73 14.63 17.43 -34.79
CA GLU A 73 13.28 17.28 -34.21
C GLU A 73 12.38 16.42 -35.11
N TYR A 74 12.41 16.66 -36.42
CA TYR A 74 11.65 15.88 -37.38
C TYR A 74 12.09 14.41 -37.43
N ILE A 75 13.40 14.15 -37.44
CA ILE A 75 13.98 12.81 -37.37
C ILE A 75 13.63 12.13 -36.04
N SER A 76 13.70 12.85 -34.91
CA SER A 76 13.28 12.34 -33.59
C SER A 76 11.80 11.95 -33.58
N MET A 77 10.93 12.75 -34.20
CA MET A 77 9.51 12.43 -34.36
C MET A 77 9.32 11.17 -35.24
N LEU A 78 10.05 11.04 -36.34
CA LEU A 78 9.98 9.87 -37.22
C LEU A 78 10.53 8.60 -36.56
N ILE A 79 11.66 8.67 -35.85
CA ILE A 79 12.22 7.56 -35.09
C ILE A 79 11.26 7.15 -33.96
N SER A 80 10.62 8.12 -33.30
CA SER A 80 9.58 7.86 -32.31
C SER A 80 8.41 7.08 -32.93
N ARG A 81 8.00 7.41 -34.16
CA ARG A 81 6.98 6.66 -34.91
C ARG A 81 7.45 5.24 -35.30
N LEU A 82 8.73 5.05 -35.62
CA LEU A 82 9.29 3.73 -35.98
C LEU A 82 9.52 2.83 -34.76
N ARG A 83 9.93 3.37 -33.60
CA ARG A 83 9.96 2.64 -32.32
C ARG A 83 8.58 2.14 -31.93
N VAL A 84 7.55 2.94 -32.20
CA VAL A 84 6.14 2.60 -31.97
C VAL A 84 5.63 1.54 -32.97
N ALA A 85 6.17 1.45 -34.19
CA ALA A 85 5.74 0.43 -35.16
C ALA A 85 6.17 -1.01 -34.78
N ARG A 86 7.31 -1.18 -34.08
CA ARG A 86 7.71 -2.50 -33.50
C ARG A 86 7.08 -2.79 -32.15
N SER A 87 6.32 -1.85 -31.57
CA SER A 87 5.63 -2.01 -30.30
C SER A 87 4.26 -1.34 -30.37
N ARG A 88 3.28 -2.07 -30.94
CA ARG A 88 1.84 -1.77 -31.02
C ARG A 88 1.42 -0.33 -30.63
N PRO A 89 0.98 0.52 -31.58
CA PRO A 89 0.46 1.85 -31.27
C PRO A 89 -0.93 1.73 -30.67
N THR A 90 -1.11 2.08 -29.39
CA THR A 90 -2.37 2.70 -28.97
C THR A 90 -2.15 4.20 -28.90
N LEU A 91 -2.75 4.88 -29.87
CA LEU A 91 -3.17 6.28 -29.90
C LEU A 91 -3.28 6.90 -28.48
N ASN A 92 -2.61 8.04 -28.25
CA ASN A 92 -2.87 8.99 -27.16
C ASN A 92 -3.43 8.42 -25.84
N LYS A 93 -2.62 7.65 -25.12
CA LYS A 93 -2.80 7.55 -23.67
C LYS A 93 -1.91 8.61 -23.05
N SER A 94 -2.53 9.64 -22.47
CA SER A 94 -1.88 10.45 -21.44
C SER A 94 -1.06 9.50 -20.57
N LYS A 95 0.27 9.58 -20.66
CA LYS A 95 1.13 8.72 -19.86
C LYS A 95 0.91 9.15 -18.43
N ASP A 96 0.63 8.18 -17.58
CA ASP A 96 0.46 8.38 -16.15
C ASP A 96 1.64 9.22 -15.61
N PRO A 97 1.40 10.46 -15.14
CA PRO A 97 2.48 11.38 -14.79
C PRO A 97 3.35 10.82 -13.67
N PHE A 98 2.81 9.94 -12.83
CA PHE A 98 3.55 9.30 -11.74
C PHE A 98 4.55 8.26 -12.21
N THR A 99 4.41 7.73 -13.43
CA THR A 99 5.41 6.80 -14.00
C THR A 99 6.69 7.51 -14.43
N LEU A 100 6.65 8.84 -14.57
CA LEU A 100 7.79 9.67 -14.96
C LEU A 100 8.51 10.29 -13.75
N LEU A 101 7.88 10.28 -12.58
CA LEU A 101 8.40 10.89 -11.35
C LEU A 101 9.22 9.89 -10.51
N PRO A 102 10.29 10.33 -9.83
CA PRO A 102 10.96 9.54 -8.81
C PRO A 102 9.99 9.06 -7.72
N SER A 103 10.16 7.82 -7.25
CA SER A 103 9.26 7.18 -6.27
C SER A 103 9.05 8.01 -4.99
N HIS A 104 10.09 8.69 -4.50
CA HIS A 104 9.98 9.56 -3.33
C HIS A 104 9.00 10.72 -3.54
N ILE A 105 9.03 11.37 -4.72
CA ILE A 105 8.11 12.48 -5.04
C ILE A 105 6.68 11.96 -5.12
N VAL A 106 6.48 10.80 -5.74
CA VAL A 106 5.16 10.16 -5.80
C VAL A 106 4.63 9.89 -4.39
N LEU A 107 5.45 9.39 -3.47
CA LEU A 107 5.04 9.12 -2.10
C LEU A 107 4.67 10.39 -1.32
N GLN A 108 5.40 11.48 -1.51
CA GLN A 108 5.05 12.79 -0.94
C GLN A 108 3.69 13.28 -1.45
N ILE A 109 3.42 13.12 -2.75
CA ILE A 109 2.11 13.48 -3.33
C ILE A 109 1.00 12.60 -2.73
N MET A 110 1.23 11.28 -2.63
CA MET A 110 0.25 10.35 -2.06
C MET A 110 -0.01 10.61 -0.57
N ALA A 111 0.96 11.15 0.18
CA ALA A 111 0.81 11.49 1.59
C ALA A 111 -0.18 12.62 1.85
N HIS A 112 -0.51 13.43 0.83
CA HIS A 112 -1.53 14.47 0.93
C HIS A 112 -2.96 13.97 0.65
N LEU A 113 -3.12 12.72 0.19
CA LEU A 113 -4.44 12.16 -0.08
C LEU A 113 -5.08 11.65 1.21
N ASP A 114 -6.40 11.82 1.30
CA ASP A 114 -7.18 11.17 2.35
C ASP A 114 -7.19 9.64 2.15
N PRO A 115 -7.42 8.86 3.21
CA PRO A 115 -7.35 7.39 3.14
C PRO A 115 -8.31 6.78 2.10
N VAL A 116 -9.47 7.41 1.86
CA VAL A 116 -10.46 6.90 0.90
C VAL A 116 -9.97 7.15 -0.52
N SER A 117 -9.49 8.36 -0.82
CA SER A 117 -8.87 8.64 -2.11
C SER A 117 -7.64 7.78 -2.35
N LEU A 118 -6.81 7.54 -1.34
CA LEU A 118 -5.64 6.65 -1.45
C LEU A 118 -6.05 5.21 -1.82
N CYS A 119 -7.13 4.69 -1.23
CA CYS A 119 -7.68 3.39 -1.59
C CYS A 119 -8.19 3.36 -3.04
N ARG A 120 -8.89 4.41 -3.49
CA ARG A 120 -9.38 4.52 -4.88
C ARG A 120 -8.25 4.61 -5.89
N SER A 121 -7.23 5.41 -5.58
CA SER A 121 -5.99 5.57 -6.32
C SER A 121 -5.28 4.23 -6.58
N SER A 122 -5.32 3.30 -5.61
CA SER A 122 -4.74 1.95 -5.77
C SER A 122 -5.42 1.08 -6.86
N LEU A 123 -6.59 1.49 -7.35
CA LEU A 123 -7.35 0.79 -8.40
C LEU A 123 -7.00 1.28 -9.82
N VAL A 124 -6.27 2.39 -9.95
CA VAL A 124 -5.96 3.03 -11.24
C VAL A 124 -5.03 2.15 -12.10
N SER A 125 -3.95 1.63 -11.51
CA SER A 125 -2.99 0.77 -12.22
C SER A 125 -2.21 -0.13 -11.26
N ARG A 126 -1.47 -1.10 -11.79
CA ARG A 126 -0.56 -1.93 -10.99
C ARG A 126 0.51 -1.11 -10.28
N TYR A 127 1.03 -0.08 -10.93
CA TYR A 127 2.03 0.82 -10.35
C TYR A 127 1.46 1.59 -9.16
N TRP A 128 0.30 2.22 -9.34
CA TRP A 128 -0.40 2.93 -8.25
C TRP A 128 -0.73 2.01 -7.08
N ARG A 129 -1.11 0.75 -7.36
CA ARG A 129 -1.36 -0.23 -6.29
C ARG A 129 -0.14 -0.46 -5.41
N VAL A 130 1.05 -0.54 -6.01
CA VAL A 130 2.32 -0.71 -5.27
C VAL A 130 2.60 0.53 -4.42
N VAL A 131 2.57 1.72 -5.03
CA VAL A 131 2.82 2.99 -4.32
C VAL A 131 1.83 3.21 -3.18
N CYS A 132 0.53 3.04 -3.42
CA CYS A 132 -0.49 3.21 -2.39
C CYS A 132 -0.45 2.11 -1.31
N SER A 133 0.32 1.04 -1.50
CA SER A 133 0.53 -0.01 -0.49
C SER A 133 1.83 0.16 0.30
N GLU A 134 2.56 1.25 0.08
CA GLU A 134 3.81 1.53 0.79
C GLU A 134 3.59 1.68 2.31
N PRO A 135 4.29 0.88 3.15
CA PRO A 135 4.04 0.85 4.60
C PRO A 135 4.24 2.20 5.30
N LEU A 136 5.22 3.00 4.83
CA LEU A 136 5.54 4.30 5.42
C LEU A 136 4.38 5.29 5.31
N LEU A 137 3.62 5.22 4.21
CA LEU A 137 2.46 6.06 3.97
C LEU A 137 1.33 5.78 4.97
N TRP A 138 1.07 4.49 5.24
CA TRP A 138 0.05 4.11 6.22
C TRP A 138 0.51 4.36 7.66
N ARG A 139 1.83 4.27 7.92
CA ARG A 139 2.41 4.63 9.21
C ARG A 139 2.20 6.11 9.53
N THR A 140 2.44 7.02 8.57
CA THR A 140 2.22 8.46 8.79
C THR A 140 0.74 8.76 9.00
N LEU A 141 -0.16 8.11 8.26
CA LEU A 141 -1.61 8.22 8.47
C LEU A 141 -2.04 7.75 9.87
N CYS A 142 -1.46 6.67 10.40
CA CYS A 142 -1.71 6.22 11.78
C CYS A 142 -1.24 7.22 12.85
N GLN A 143 -0.29 8.10 12.51
CA GLN A 143 0.29 9.07 13.44
C GLN A 143 -0.41 10.45 13.39
N LEU A 144 -1.29 10.68 12.40
CA LEU A 144 -2.04 11.92 12.26
C LEU A 144 -2.90 12.22 13.52
N PRO A 145 -3.19 13.50 13.81
CA PRO A 145 -3.87 13.88 15.04
C PRO A 145 -5.35 13.44 15.09
N ARG A 146 -5.76 13.01 16.30
CA ARG A 146 -7.11 12.88 16.89
C ARG A 146 -8.16 11.98 16.22
N GLU A 147 -8.29 11.91 14.91
CA GLU A 147 -9.45 11.19 14.30
C GLU A 147 -9.32 9.67 14.37
N PHE A 148 -8.10 9.14 14.21
CA PHE A 148 -7.85 7.70 14.10
C PHE A 148 -6.87 7.17 15.16
N ARG A 149 -6.68 7.87 16.29
CA ARG A 149 -5.91 7.34 17.42
C ARG A 149 -6.78 6.54 18.38
N LEU A 150 -6.17 5.58 19.05
CA LEU A 150 -6.79 4.87 20.16
C LEU A 150 -6.70 5.70 21.44
N CYS A 151 -7.46 5.30 22.46
CA CYS A 151 -7.57 6.02 23.73
C CYS A 151 -6.28 6.04 24.55
N SER A 152 -5.38 5.05 24.38
CA SER A 152 -4.15 4.92 25.14
C SER A 152 -2.99 4.37 24.29
N ALA A 153 -1.75 4.61 24.73
CA ALA A 153 -0.55 4.11 24.06
C ALA A 153 -0.41 2.58 24.20
N GLU A 154 -0.93 2.03 25.30
CA GLU A 154 -0.98 0.60 25.57
C GLU A 154 -1.92 -0.11 24.58
N ALA A 155 -3.07 0.51 24.28
CA ALA A 155 -4.00 0.00 23.27
C ALA A 155 -3.38 0.05 21.87
N GLU A 156 -2.68 1.13 21.52
CA GLU A 156 -1.94 1.23 20.25
C GLU A 156 -0.86 0.15 20.14
N SER A 157 -0.09 -0.07 21.20
CA SER A 157 0.95 -1.10 21.22
C SER A 157 0.36 -2.51 21.09
N SER A 158 -0.76 -2.78 21.77
CA SER A 158 -1.46 -4.07 21.69
C SER A 158 -2.02 -4.35 20.30
N GLN A 159 -2.64 -3.35 19.66
CA GLN A 159 -3.11 -3.47 18.29
C GLN A 159 -1.94 -3.65 17.30
N LEU A 160 -0.84 -2.92 17.46
CA LEU A 160 0.31 -3.08 16.57
C LEU A 160 0.91 -4.49 16.68
N ARG A 161 0.94 -5.07 17.90
CA ARG A 161 1.36 -6.47 18.09
C ARG A 161 0.48 -7.45 17.32
N SER A 162 -0.85 -7.27 17.29
CA SER A 162 -1.73 -8.17 16.53
C SER A 162 -1.55 -8.06 15.01
N HIS A 163 -1.08 -6.92 14.52
CA HIS A 163 -0.79 -6.66 13.10
C HIS A 163 0.69 -6.82 12.72
N THR A 164 1.51 -7.32 13.64
CA THR A 164 2.92 -7.62 13.39
C THR A 164 3.05 -9.02 12.80
N SER A 165 3.72 -9.14 11.66
CA SER A 165 4.03 -10.43 11.05
C SER A 165 5.09 -11.19 11.87
N GLU A 166 5.22 -12.49 11.66
CA GLU A 166 6.24 -13.34 12.32
C GLU A 166 7.68 -12.81 12.12
N CYS A 167 7.92 -12.08 11.04
CA CYS A 167 9.19 -11.42 10.73
C CYS A 167 9.39 -10.04 11.42
N GLY A 168 8.51 -9.64 12.34
CA GLY A 168 8.59 -8.35 13.04
C GLY A 168 8.15 -7.12 12.21
N THR A 169 7.69 -7.31 10.97
CA THR A 169 7.20 -6.21 10.13
C THR A 169 5.72 -5.93 10.42
N VAL A 170 5.41 -4.69 10.75
CA VAL A 170 4.03 -4.23 10.99
C VAL A 170 3.28 -4.02 9.68
N ARG A 171 2.09 -4.62 9.55
CA ARG A 171 1.17 -4.36 8.43
C ARG A 171 0.37 -3.08 8.67
N TRP A 172 1.01 -1.93 8.43
CA TRP A 172 0.42 -0.61 8.71
C TRP A 172 -0.92 -0.36 8.04
N LYS A 173 -1.12 -0.86 6.81
CA LYS A 173 -2.38 -0.72 6.07
C LYS A 173 -3.53 -1.44 6.77
N ASP A 174 -3.29 -2.64 7.29
CA ASP A 174 -4.31 -3.44 7.97
C ASP A 174 -4.67 -2.81 9.31
N ALA A 175 -3.66 -2.40 10.10
CA ALA A 175 -3.85 -1.68 11.35
C ALA A 175 -4.66 -0.39 11.15
N PHE A 176 -4.32 0.42 10.14
CA PHE A 176 -5.10 1.63 9.82
C PHE A 176 -6.54 1.29 9.40
N SER A 177 -6.72 0.24 8.57
CA SER A 177 -8.03 -0.16 8.09
C SER A 177 -8.97 -0.57 9.23
N GLU A 178 -8.45 -1.20 10.28
CA GLU A 178 -9.21 -1.56 11.47
C GLU A 178 -9.68 -0.30 12.22
N ARG A 179 -8.78 0.66 12.47
CA ARG A 179 -9.12 1.93 13.11
C ARG A 179 -10.17 2.70 12.32
N TYR A 180 -10.00 2.79 10.99
CA TYR A 180 -10.95 3.46 10.12
C TYR A 180 -12.32 2.76 10.12
N ARG A 181 -12.35 1.41 10.12
CA ARG A 181 -13.60 0.65 10.23
C ARG A 181 -14.31 0.91 11.54
N LEU A 182 -13.60 0.90 12.66
CA LEU A 182 -14.16 1.24 13.98
C LEU A 182 -14.75 2.66 13.94
N TRP A 183 -13.94 3.65 13.58
CA TRP A 183 -14.37 5.05 13.45
C TRP A 183 -15.64 5.19 12.60
N ARG A 184 -15.64 4.60 11.40
CA ARG A 184 -16.79 4.65 10.48
C ARG A 184 -18.03 3.98 11.07
N ASN A 185 -17.87 2.84 11.74
CA ASN A 185 -18.99 2.11 12.33
C ASN A 185 -19.63 2.93 13.45
N TRP A 186 -18.83 3.54 14.32
CA TRP A 186 -19.32 4.42 15.39
C TRP A 186 -20.05 5.64 14.82
N HIS A 187 -19.46 6.35 13.85
CA HIS A 187 -20.09 7.53 13.23
C HIS A 187 -21.35 7.21 12.42
N ALA A 188 -21.42 6.02 11.82
CA ALA A 188 -22.57 5.58 11.04
C ALA A 188 -23.64 4.84 11.88
N GLY A 189 -23.45 4.69 13.20
CA GLY A 189 -24.36 3.96 14.08
C GLY A 189 -24.45 2.46 13.78
N ARG A 190 -23.42 1.87 13.14
CA ARG A 190 -23.35 0.45 12.84
C ARG A 190 -22.78 -0.31 14.03
N CYS A 191 -23.61 -0.59 15.02
CA CYS A 191 -23.26 -1.40 16.19
C CYS A 191 -24.16 -2.63 16.30
N VAL A 192 -23.62 -3.69 16.89
CA VAL A 192 -24.39 -4.90 17.26
C VAL A 192 -24.53 -4.89 18.77
N VAL A 193 -25.77 -5.00 19.26
CA VAL A 193 -26.04 -5.06 20.69
C VAL A 193 -26.10 -6.52 21.14
N ARG A 194 -25.31 -6.87 22.16
CA ARG A 194 -25.44 -8.12 22.89
C ARG A 194 -25.99 -7.83 24.28
N THR A 195 -26.99 -8.58 24.72
CA THR A 195 -27.60 -8.42 26.04
C THR A 195 -27.16 -9.54 26.96
N PHE A 196 -26.53 -9.19 28.08
CA PHE A 196 -26.11 -10.12 29.12
C PHE A 196 -27.15 -10.13 30.24
N THR A 197 -27.88 -11.23 30.42
CA THR A 197 -28.94 -11.38 31.43
C THR A 197 -28.46 -12.24 32.59
N GLY A 198 -28.63 -11.79 33.83
CA GLY A 198 -28.35 -12.64 35.00
C GLY A 198 -28.44 -11.97 36.37
N HIS A 199 -28.29 -10.65 36.48
CA HIS A 199 -28.57 -9.96 37.75
C HIS A 199 -30.08 -9.97 38.07
N THR A 200 -30.42 -10.07 39.36
CA THR A 200 -31.81 -10.11 39.83
C THR A 200 -32.34 -8.73 40.25
N GLN A 201 -31.43 -7.76 40.45
CA GLN A 201 -31.76 -6.37 40.74
C GLN A 201 -30.93 -5.42 39.85
N GLY A 202 -31.20 -4.12 39.96
CA GLY A 202 -30.51 -3.08 39.18
C GLY A 202 -28.99 -3.13 39.29
N ILE A 203 -28.33 -2.95 38.16
CA ILE A 203 -26.86 -2.84 38.06
C ILE A 203 -26.47 -1.43 38.49
N THR A 204 -25.55 -1.33 39.44
CA THR A 204 -25.14 -0.06 40.07
C THR A 204 -23.80 0.44 39.55
N CYS A 205 -22.94 -0.48 39.11
CA CYS A 205 -21.59 -0.19 38.63
C CYS A 205 -21.13 -1.24 37.62
N VAL A 206 -20.28 -0.83 36.69
CA VAL A 206 -19.73 -1.69 35.64
C VAL A 206 -18.27 -1.30 35.38
N GLN A 207 -17.44 -2.32 35.15
CA GLN A 207 -16.05 -2.19 34.69
C GLN A 207 -15.84 -3.20 33.55
N PHE A 208 -14.87 -2.94 32.68
CA PHE A 208 -14.56 -3.87 31.59
C PHE A 208 -13.09 -3.74 31.15
N ASP A 209 -12.54 -4.86 30.71
CA ASP A 209 -11.25 -4.96 30.03
C ASP A 209 -11.47 -5.55 28.62
N ASP A 210 -10.39 -5.81 27.88
CA ASP A 210 -10.44 -6.37 26.52
C ASP A 210 -11.19 -7.72 26.43
N ASP A 211 -11.22 -8.48 27.54
CA ASP A 211 -11.69 -9.86 27.57
C ASP A 211 -12.96 -10.07 28.39
N ARG A 212 -13.30 -9.14 29.28
CA ARG A 212 -14.31 -9.37 30.32
C ARG A 212 -15.06 -8.11 30.67
N ILE A 213 -16.33 -8.27 31.05
CA ILE A 213 -17.13 -7.24 31.72
C ILE A 213 -17.35 -7.69 33.16
N VAL A 214 -17.27 -6.77 34.11
CA VAL A 214 -17.61 -6.99 35.52
C VAL A 214 -18.74 -6.03 35.90
N SER A 215 -19.84 -6.57 36.41
CA SER A 215 -21.00 -5.79 36.85
C SER A 215 -21.29 -6.03 38.33
N GLY A 216 -21.54 -4.96 39.07
CA GLY A 216 -22.00 -4.99 40.46
C GLY A 216 -23.46 -4.59 40.53
N SER A 217 -24.23 -5.23 41.40
CA SER A 217 -25.68 -5.02 41.50
C SER A 217 -26.14 -4.81 42.93
N SER A 218 -27.36 -4.29 43.05
CA SER A 218 -28.12 -4.26 44.30
C SER A 218 -28.50 -5.64 44.82
N ASP A 219 -28.41 -6.69 43.97
CA ASP A 219 -28.63 -8.08 44.37
C ASP A 219 -27.51 -8.69 45.24
N THR A 220 -26.60 -7.84 45.74
CA THR A 220 -25.42 -8.17 46.56
C THR A 220 -24.37 -9.04 45.86
N THR A 221 -24.51 -9.29 44.55
CA THR A 221 -23.55 -10.06 43.77
C THR A 221 -22.75 -9.19 42.82
N ILE A 222 -21.57 -9.69 42.46
CA ILE A 222 -20.77 -9.17 41.34
C ILE A 222 -20.72 -10.26 40.29
N ARG A 223 -20.99 -9.94 39.03
CA ARG A 223 -20.91 -10.89 37.92
C ARG A 223 -19.80 -10.53 36.97
N ILE A 224 -19.04 -11.54 36.54
CA ILE A 224 -18.02 -11.44 35.50
C ILE A 224 -18.54 -12.14 34.26
N TRP A 225 -18.49 -11.46 33.13
CA TRP A 225 -18.97 -11.89 31.83
C TRP A 225 -17.79 -11.99 30.88
N ASP A 226 -17.64 -13.12 30.21
CA ASP A 226 -16.62 -13.30 29.17
C ASP A 226 -17.06 -12.65 27.85
N LEU A 227 -16.20 -11.78 27.28
CA LEU A 227 -16.44 -11.14 25.98
C LEU A 227 -16.06 -12.04 24.81
N ARG A 228 -15.08 -12.94 25.00
CA ARG A 228 -14.52 -13.85 23.99
C ARG A 228 -15.29 -15.17 23.89
N GLY A 229 -16.03 -15.53 24.94
CA GLY A 229 -16.80 -16.77 25.04
C GLY A 229 -18.06 -16.80 24.17
N SER A 230 -18.15 -17.83 23.32
CA SER A 230 -19.27 -18.38 22.53
C SER A 230 -20.36 -17.42 22.03
N SER A 231 -20.54 -17.43 20.71
CA SER A 231 -21.70 -16.96 19.95
C SER A 231 -23.05 -17.60 20.34
N ASP A 232 -23.08 -18.50 21.33
CA ASP A 232 -24.32 -19.08 21.83
C ASP A 232 -25.04 -18.12 22.79
N VAL A 233 -26.09 -17.52 22.25
CA VAL A 233 -26.98 -16.52 22.86
C VAL A 233 -27.62 -16.95 24.20
N GLY A 234 -27.43 -18.20 24.64
CA GLY A 234 -28.13 -18.77 25.81
C GLY A 234 -27.30 -18.99 27.08
N ASN A 235 -25.98 -19.11 27.01
CA ASN A 235 -25.14 -19.44 28.18
C ASN A 235 -23.77 -18.74 28.08
N LEU A 236 -23.79 -17.43 28.24
CA LEU A 236 -22.57 -16.65 28.43
C LEU A 236 -21.95 -17.06 29.77
N GLY A 237 -20.71 -17.54 29.75
CA GLY A 237 -19.96 -17.94 30.93
C GLY A 237 -19.97 -16.80 31.96
N THR A 238 -20.77 -16.97 33.01
CA THR A 238 -20.99 -15.96 34.04
C THR A 238 -20.48 -16.47 35.37
N MET A 239 -19.53 -15.78 35.97
CA MET A 239 -19.09 -16.06 37.33
C MET A 239 -19.78 -15.08 38.27
N ALA A 240 -20.54 -15.58 39.25
CA ALA A 240 -21.08 -14.77 40.34
C ALA A 240 -20.13 -14.83 41.54
N LEU A 241 -19.62 -13.67 41.94
CA LEU A 241 -18.88 -13.48 43.17
C LEU A 241 -19.87 -13.10 44.27
N ASN A 242 -20.05 -14.04 45.20
CA ASN A 242 -20.91 -13.87 46.36
C ASN A 242 -20.04 -13.62 47.59
N GLY A 243 -20.42 -12.66 48.41
CA GLY A 243 -19.71 -12.38 49.66
C GLY A 243 -19.99 -11.02 50.28
N HIS A 244 -20.54 -10.07 49.52
CA HIS A 244 -21.13 -8.86 50.09
C HIS A 244 -22.51 -9.15 50.67
N SER A 245 -22.86 -8.47 51.75
CA SER A 245 -24.19 -8.59 52.41
C SER A 245 -25.14 -7.45 52.07
N ALA A 246 -24.69 -6.50 51.24
CA ALA A 246 -25.50 -5.39 50.76
C ALA A 246 -25.11 -5.00 49.32
N THR A 247 -25.79 -3.98 48.78
CA THR A 247 -25.62 -3.50 47.41
C THR A 247 -24.18 -3.12 47.12
N VAL A 248 -23.61 -3.66 46.05
CA VAL A 248 -22.30 -3.22 45.55
C VAL A 248 -22.47 -1.84 44.91
N ARG A 249 -21.57 -0.90 45.19
CA ARG A 249 -21.71 0.51 44.74
C ARG A 249 -20.58 0.97 43.85
N CYS A 250 -19.39 0.42 44.04
CA CYS A 250 -18.23 0.74 43.23
C CYS A 250 -17.42 -0.51 42.94
N LEU A 251 -16.81 -0.50 41.76
CA LEU A 251 -15.90 -1.54 41.27
C LEU A 251 -14.70 -0.87 40.62
N ASP A 252 -13.54 -1.46 40.84
CA ASP A 252 -12.30 -1.11 40.15
C ASP A 252 -11.57 -2.40 39.75
N LEU A 253 -11.29 -2.54 38.45
CA LEU A 253 -10.67 -3.71 37.85
C LEU A 253 -9.29 -3.32 37.36
N ASN A 254 -8.28 -4.06 37.80
CA ASN A 254 -6.90 -3.88 37.34
C ASN A 254 -6.31 -5.25 36.98
N GLY A 255 -6.49 -5.63 35.71
CA GLY A 255 -6.09 -6.94 35.19
C GLY A 255 -6.85 -8.08 35.87
N ASN A 256 -6.17 -8.84 36.72
CA ASN A 256 -6.78 -9.97 37.43
C ASN A 256 -7.20 -9.63 38.87
N VAL A 257 -7.01 -8.39 39.33
CA VAL A 257 -7.43 -7.97 40.68
C VAL A 257 -8.64 -7.05 40.57
N LEU A 258 -9.69 -7.37 41.32
CA LEU A 258 -10.90 -6.57 41.40
C LEU A 258 -11.09 -6.08 42.84
N ALA A 259 -11.31 -4.78 43.00
CA ALA A 259 -11.76 -4.19 44.25
C ALA A 259 -13.26 -3.85 44.17
N SER A 260 -14.01 -4.16 45.22
CA SER A 260 -15.43 -3.82 45.33
C SER A 260 -15.75 -3.16 46.64
N GLY A 261 -16.54 -2.09 46.59
CA GLY A 261 -17.10 -1.42 47.76
C GLY A 261 -18.61 -1.61 47.82
N SER A 262 -19.13 -1.92 49.00
CA SER A 262 -20.56 -2.19 49.23
C SER A 262 -21.13 -1.35 50.38
N ASN A 263 -22.46 -1.26 50.41
CA ASN A 263 -23.22 -0.69 51.53
C ASN A 263 -23.10 -1.52 52.82
N ASP A 264 -22.42 -2.67 52.79
CA ASP A 264 -22.13 -3.49 53.99
C ASP A 264 -20.95 -2.97 54.81
N PHE A 265 -20.48 -1.76 54.49
CA PHE A 265 -19.33 -1.09 55.10
C PHE A 265 -18.01 -1.83 54.89
N SER A 266 -17.93 -2.74 53.92
CA SER A 266 -16.71 -3.46 53.58
C SER A 266 -16.21 -3.17 52.16
N ILE A 267 -14.90 -3.24 52.02
CA ILE A 267 -14.21 -3.33 50.74
C ILE A 267 -13.67 -4.76 50.63
N LYS A 268 -13.94 -5.42 49.51
CA LYS A 268 -13.44 -6.78 49.23
C LYS A 268 -12.53 -6.75 48.03
N ILE A 269 -11.44 -7.50 48.12
CA ILE A 269 -10.49 -7.73 47.03
C ILE A 269 -10.71 -9.14 46.52
N TRP A 270 -10.89 -9.26 45.22
CA TRP A 270 -11.13 -10.51 44.51
C TRP A 270 -9.98 -10.75 43.55
N ASN A 271 -9.49 -11.98 43.51
CA ASN A 271 -8.64 -12.44 42.43
C ASN A 271 -9.54 -13.08 41.36
N VAL A 272 -9.54 -12.46 40.18
CA VAL A 272 -10.34 -12.80 39.01
C VAL A 272 -9.48 -13.54 37.97
N ASP A 273 -8.39 -14.20 38.37
CA ASP A 273 -7.63 -15.08 37.48
C ASP A 273 -8.58 -16.03 36.72
N VAL A 274 -8.60 -15.94 35.39
CA VAL A 274 -9.27 -16.95 34.55
C VAL A 274 -8.43 -18.21 34.65
N ASN A 275 -8.75 -19.03 35.65
CA ASN A 275 -8.32 -20.41 35.64
C ASN A 275 -9.02 -21.06 34.44
N PRO A 276 -8.30 -21.67 33.48
CA PRO A 276 -8.87 -22.25 32.25
C PRO A 276 -9.86 -23.39 32.48
N ARG A 277 -10.17 -23.75 33.74
CA ARG A 277 -11.25 -24.67 34.12
C ARG A 277 -12.04 -24.11 35.29
N TRP A 278 -13.11 -23.40 34.96
CA TRP A 278 -14.30 -23.11 35.78
C TRP A 278 -14.40 -23.93 37.09
N SER A 279 -13.85 -23.44 38.19
CA SER A 279 -14.08 -24.07 39.49
C SER A 279 -14.31 -23.03 40.57
N SER A 280 -15.53 -23.03 41.08
CA SER A 280 -15.91 -22.44 42.36
C SER A 280 -14.95 -22.96 43.44
N ILE A 281 -14.14 -22.08 43.99
CA ILE A 281 -13.54 -22.30 45.30
C ILE A 281 -13.98 -21.11 46.14
N GLY A 282 -15.07 -21.32 46.88
CA GLY A 282 -15.33 -20.53 48.06
C GLY A 282 -14.10 -20.56 48.95
N CYS A 283 -13.76 -19.41 49.54
CA CYS A 283 -12.80 -19.28 50.65
C CYS A 283 -11.61 -20.26 50.62
N ARG A 284 -10.55 -19.96 49.86
CA ARG A 284 -9.24 -20.44 50.30
C ARG A 284 -8.88 -19.67 51.56
N LYS A 285 -9.13 -20.30 52.71
CA LYS A 285 -8.51 -19.93 53.99
C LYS A 285 -7.00 -19.86 53.78
N ASN A 286 -6.40 -18.88 54.48
CA ASN A 286 -4.98 -18.73 54.78
C ASN A 286 -4.16 -20.02 54.66
N ASN A 287 -2.99 -19.88 54.04
CA ASN A 287 -1.69 -20.14 54.68
C ASN A 287 -0.64 -19.50 53.75
N ALA A 288 0.00 -18.41 54.14
CA ALA A 288 1.01 -18.25 55.18
C ALA A 288 2.37 -18.05 54.49
N TRP A 289 3.03 -16.97 54.89
CA TRP A 289 4.41 -16.64 54.61
C TRP A 289 5.36 -17.80 54.88
N SER A 290 6.31 -18.05 53.99
CA SER A 290 7.69 -18.41 54.34
C SER A 290 8.58 -18.49 53.08
N PHE A 291 9.59 -17.62 53.08
CA PHE A 291 10.89 -17.62 52.37
C PHE A 291 11.02 -18.25 50.98
#